data_AF-A0A1H3QJ95-F1
#
_entry.id   AF-A0A1H3QJ95-F1
#
_cell.length_a   1.000
_cell.length_b   1.000
_cell.length_c   1.000
_cell.angle_alpha   90.00
_cell.angle_beta   90.00
_cell.angle_gamma   90.00
#
_symmetry.space_group_name_H-M   'P 1'
#
loop_
_entity.id
_entity.type
_entity.pdbx_description
1 polymer ?
#
loop_
_entity_poly.entity_id
_entity_poly.type
_entity_poly.pdbx_seq_one_letter_code
_entity_poly.pdbx_strand_id
1 'polypeptide(L)'
;MTLSQLVLHELWENQRDGYLTHASYEAHGALRALIDRADATMESLPAAERPLALQTLLKLVVIDEQGQLIRKQVRRNTLSAEEEVAISAFVDASLLVGDQSPAAAAEDATIRVAHEALLHQWPPLCDAIEDSWLKLQLRSDLERLAADWQQSRRNESYLLRGRRLDQMNQWATQHPGELGPLEQEFLEASGGLATRELEATRRRNRRLRTLAGGLALLLVVALLVSVLAVNARREAQAQSRLALSRQVAGEAEQLVNTRPDTAILAGLQSLSLARDHEAAPSSGLITALARVTHASQQLAGHAGAVYGVAFSRDGRLLATASQDGTLRLW
;
A
#
# COMPACT_ATOMS: atom_id res chain seq x y z
N MET A 1 -20.05 -45.25 -32.91
CA MET A 1 -19.25 -45.92 -33.96
C MET A 1 -17.78 -45.70 -33.71
N THR A 2 -16.94 -46.71 -33.91
CA THR A 2 -15.47 -46.55 -33.83
C THR A 2 -14.95 -45.99 -35.15
N LEU A 3 -13.86 -45.22 -35.07
CA LEU A 3 -13.17 -44.59 -36.20
C LEU A 3 -12.93 -45.56 -37.37
N SER A 4 -12.62 -46.83 -37.06
CA SER A 4 -12.48 -47.89 -38.05
C SER A 4 -13.72 -48.09 -38.93
N GLN A 5 -14.94 -48.01 -38.38
CA GLN A 5 -16.17 -48.22 -39.14
C GLN A 5 -16.50 -47.03 -40.05
N LEU A 6 -16.26 -45.80 -39.58
CA LEU A 6 -16.49 -44.60 -40.37
C LEU A 6 -15.51 -44.53 -41.56
N VAL A 7 -14.26 -44.88 -41.30
CA VAL A 7 -13.21 -44.97 -42.32
C VAL A 7 -13.48 -46.10 -43.31
N LEU A 8 -13.93 -47.28 -42.85
CA LEU A 8 -14.29 -48.39 -43.73
C LEU A 8 -15.46 -48.05 -44.68
N HIS A 9 -16.44 -47.29 -44.19
CA HIS A 9 -17.60 -46.89 -45.00
C HIS A 9 -17.22 -45.87 -46.09
N GLU A 10 -16.45 -44.85 -45.73
CA GLU A 10 -15.96 -43.82 -46.67
C GLU A 10 -14.98 -44.37 -47.70
N LEU A 11 -14.08 -45.28 -47.30
CA LEU A 11 -13.17 -45.96 -48.23
C LEU A 11 -13.89 -46.88 -49.21
N TRP A 12 -15.06 -47.38 -48.83
CA TRP A 12 -15.90 -48.20 -49.71
C TRP A 12 -16.63 -47.33 -50.74
N GLU A 13 -17.15 -46.16 -50.35
CA GLU A 13 -17.81 -45.24 -51.30
C GLU A 13 -16.82 -44.56 -52.27
N ASN A 14 -15.60 -44.27 -51.83
CA ASN A 14 -14.59 -43.55 -52.62
C ASN A 14 -13.61 -44.45 -53.40
N GLN A 15 -13.91 -45.75 -53.55
CA GLN A 15 -13.04 -46.67 -54.27
C GLN A 15 -13.06 -46.41 -55.78
N ARG A 16 -11.91 -46.05 -56.38
CA ARG A 16 -11.72 -46.01 -57.84
C ARG A 16 -11.07 -47.32 -58.30
N ASP A 17 -11.73 -48.03 -59.22
CA ASP A 17 -11.23 -49.24 -59.89
C ASP A 17 -10.74 -50.37 -58.96
N GLY A 18 -11.33 -50.53 -57.76
CA GLY A 18 -11.11 -51.70 -56.91
C GLY A 18 -9.77 -51.75 -56.15
N TYR A 19 -8.90 -50.73 -56.26
CA TYR A 19 -7.61 -50.69 -55.55
C TYR A 19 -7.52 -49.49 -54.59
N LEU A 20 -7.15 -49.76 -53.35
CA LEU A 20 -6.92 -48.74 -52.31
C LEU A 20 -5.43 -48.75 -51.96
N THR A 21 -4.72 -47.64 -52.24
CA THR A 21 -3.28 -47.53 -51.91
C THR A 21 -3.09 -47.05 -50.47
N HIS A 22 -2.14 -47.63 -49.74
CA HIS A 22 -1.79 -47.23 -48.35
C HIS A 22 -1.46 -45.74 -48.25
N ALA A 23 -0.82 -45.17 -49.28
CA ALA A 23 -0.55 -43.75 -49.37
C ALA A 23 -1.83 -42.89 -49.50
N SER A 24 -2.89 -43.38 -50.17
CA SER A 24 -4.18 -42.68 -50.24
C SER A 24 -5.00 -42.84 -48.95
N TYR A 25 -4.85 -43.98 -48.27
CA TYR A 25 -5.43 -44.26 -46.96
C TYR A 25 -4.87 -43.33 -45.87
N GLU A 26 -3.54 -43.17 -45.79
CA GLU A 26 -2.89 -42.31 -44.79
C GLU A 26 -2.93 -40.81 -45.15
N ALA A 27 -2.85 -40.45 -46.44
CA ALA A 27 -2.71 -39.04 -46.80
C ALA A 27 -4.04 -38.28 -46.96
N HIS A 28 -5.17 -38.94 -47.31
CA HIS A 28 -6.37 -38.21 -47.75
C HIS A 28 -7.73 -38.82 -47.43
N GLY A 29 -7.87 -40.06 -46.98
CA GLY A 29 -9.20 -40.70 -46.90
C GLY A 29 -9.97 -40.37 -45.62
N ALA A 30 -9.52 -40.93 -44.50
CA ALA A 30 -10.25 -40.93 -43.23
C ALA A 30 -10.52 -39.54 -42.65
N LEU A 31 -9.51 -38.67 -42.76
CA LEU A 31 -9.48 -37.40 -42.06
C LEU A 31 -10.14 -36.30 -42.90
N ARG A 32 -9.97 -36.35 -44.23
CA ARG A 32 -10.73 -35.53 -45.18
C ARG A 32 -12.22 -35.84 -45.09
N ALA A 33 -12.60 -37.12 -45.07
CA ALA A 33 -13.99 -37.55 -44.91
C ALA A 33 -14.64 -36.98 -43.64
N LEU A 34 -13.90 -36.95 -42.53
CA LEU A 34 -14.38 -36.40 -41.27
C LEU A 34 -14.54 -34.87 -41.32
N ILE A 35 -13.64 -34.16 -42.01
CA ILE A 35 -13.77 -32.72 -42.26
C ILE A 35 -14.95 -32.43 -43.19
N ASP A 36 -15.05 -33.13 -44.33
CA ASP A 36 -16.12 -32.95 -45.30
C ASP A 36 -17.49 -33.27 -44.67
N ARG A 37 -17.56 -34.26 -43.77
CA ARG A 37 -18.76 -34.55 -42.97
C ARG A 37 -19.12 -33.42 -42.01
N ALA A 38 -18.12 -32.83 -41.35
CA ALA A 38 -18.33 -31.70 -40.45
C ALA A 38 -18.81 -30.46 -41.21
N ASP A 39 -18.23 -30.19 -42.38
CA ASP A 39 -18.64 -29.09 -43.27
C ASP A 39 -20.07 -29.30 -43.78
N ALA A 40 -20.41 -30.49 -44.28
CA ALA A 40 -21.77 -30.82 -44.71
C ALA A 40 -22.80 -30.68 -43.57
N THR A 41 -22.43 -31.06 -42.34
CA THR A 41 -23.28 -30.90 -41.16
C THR A 41 -23.49 -29.41 -40.85
N MET A 42 -22.42 -28.60 -40.90
CA MET A 42 -22.49 -27.15 -40.68
C MET A 42 -23.31 -26.42 -41.77
N GLU A 43 -23.20 -26.84 -43.03
CA GLU A 43 -23.98 -26.28 -44.13
C GLU A 43 -25.47 -26.61 -44.01
N SER A 44 -25.80 -27.82 -43.53
CA SER A 44 -27.17 -28.27 -43.30
C SER A 44 -27.90 -27.51 -42.18
N LEU A 45 -27.14 -26.90 -41.25
CA LEU A 45 -27.70 -26.12 -40.16
C LEU A 45 -28.20 -24.74 -40.63
N PRO A 46 -29.33 -24.25 -40.10
CA PRO A 46 -29.82 -22.89 -40.32
C PRO A 46 -28.73 -21.86 -39.97
N ALA A 47 -28.65 -20.78 -40.75
CA ALA A 47 -27.63 -19.75 -40.56
C ALA A 47 -27.62 -19.13 -39.14
N ALA A 48 -28.78 -19.10 -38.47
CA ALA A 48 -28.91 -18.64 -37.09
C ALA A 48 -28.29 -19.59 -36.05
N GLU A 49 -28.23 -20.90 -36.35
CA GLU A 49 -27.80 -21.95 -35.42
C GLU A 49 -26.31 -22.30 -35.57
N ARG A 50 -25.69 -22.01 -36.72
CA ARG A 50 -24.24 -22.19 -36.96
C ARG A 50 -23.33 -21.58 -35.88
N PRO A 51 -23.49 -20.30 -35.47
CA PRO A 51 -22.65 -19.74 -34.40
C PRO A 51 -22.90 -20.43 -33.05
N LEU A 52 -24.14 -20.85 -32.79
CA LEU A 52 -24.51 -21.58 -31.57
C LEU A 52 -23.84 -22.95 -31.53
N ALA A 53 -23.78 -23.65 -32.67
CA ALA A 53 -23.08 -24.92 -32.81
C ALA A 53 -21.59 -24.78 -32.46
N LEU A 54 -20.90 -23.79 -33.03
CA LEU A 54 -19.48 -23.53 -32.74
C LEU A 54 -19.27 -23.19 -31.27
N GLN A 55 -20.08 -22.29 -30.69
CA GLN A 55 -20.00 -21.94 -29.27
C GLN A 55 -20.16 -23.18 -28.36
N THR A 56 -21.06 -24.08 -28.75
CA THR A 56 -21.31 -25.29 -27.97
C THR A 56 -20.17 -26.31 -28.13
N LEU A 57 -19.60 -26.44 -29.32
CA LEU A 57 -18.40 -27.26 -29.53
C LEU A 57 -17.21 -26.74 -28.72
N LEU A 58 -17.04 -25.42 -28.59
CA LEU A 58 -16.02 -24.83 -27.71
C LEU A 58 -16.22 -25.20 -26.23
N LYS A 59 -17.44 -25.52 -25.77
CA LYS A 59 -17.68 -26.03 -24.40
C LYS A 59 -17.13 -27.45 -24.21
N LEU A 60 -16.95 -28.21 -25.29
CA LEU A 60 -16.40 -29.57 -25.29
C LEU A 60 -14.86 -29.61 -25.41
N VAL A 61 -14.21 -28.45 -25.40
CA VAL A 61 -12.76 -28.29 -25.54
C VAL A 61 -12.17 -27.73 -24.25
N VAL A 62 -11.10 -28.35 -23.76
CA VAL A 62 -10.31 -27.87 -22.62
C VAL A 62 -8.85 -27.81 -23.03
N ILE A 63 -8.10 -26.90 -22.40
CA ILE A 63 -6.66 -26.78 -22.59
C ILE A 63 -5.98 -27.42 -21.38
N ASP A 64 -5.06 -28.35 -21.61
CA ASP A 64 -4.28 -28.97 -20.55
C ASP A 64 -3.13 -28.07 -20.04
N GLU A 65 -2.35 -28.56 -19.07
CA GLU A 65 -1.24 -27.78 -18.50
C GLU A 65 -0.12 -27.49 -19.51
N GLN A 66 -0.02 -28.31 -20.54
CA GLN A 66 0.96 -28.26 -21.61
C GLN A 66 0.47 -27.39 -22.79
N GLY A 67 -0.74 -26.83 -22.71
CA GLY A 67 -1.34 -26.03 -23.77
C GLY A 67 -1.92 -26.85 -24.92
N GLN A 68 -2.11 -28.16 -24.75
CA GLN A 68 -2.73 -29.03 -25.74
C GLN A 68 -4.26 -29.05 -25.59
N LEU A 69 -4.95 -29.17 -26.72
CA LEU A 69 -6.39 -29.27 -26.77
C LEU A 69 -6.83 -30.69 -26.44
N ILE A 70 -7.62 -30.83 -25.37
CA ILE A 70 -8.19 -32.09 -24.94
C ILE A 70 -9.72 -32.05 -25.01
N ARG A 71 -10.32 -33.23 -25.21
CA ARG A 71 -11.78 -33.40 -25.23
C ARG A 71 -12.36 -33.37 -23.81
N LYS A 72 -13.39 -32.55 -23.59
CA LYS A 72 -14.19 -32.51 -22.37
C LYS A 72 -15.51 -33.25 -22.56
N GLN A 73 -15.97 -33.89 -21.49
CA GLN A 73 -17.33 -34.44 -21.41
C GLN A 73 -18.24 -33.40 -20.75
N VAL A 74 -19.37 -33.09 -21.40
CA VAL A 74 -20.38 -32.16 -20.87
C VAL A 74 -21.71 -32.89 -20.77
N ARG A 75 -22.47 -32.62 -19.71
CA ARG A 75 -23.81 -33.19 -19.50
C ARG A 75 -24.82 -32.52 -20.44
N ARG A 76 -25.63 -33.31 -21.11
CA ARG A 76 -26.60 -32.83 -22.11
C ARG A 76 -27.67 -31.90 -21.51
N ASN A 77 -28.03 -32.09 -20.24
CA ASN A 77 -28.99 -31.25 -19.52
C ASN A 77 -28.50 -29.82 -19.20
N THR A 78 -27.22 -29.52 -19.41
CA THR A 78 -26.67 -28.16 -19.22
C THR A 78 -26.81 -27.28 -20.46
N LEU A 79 -27.29 -27.85 -21.56
CA LEU A 79 -27.44 -27.19 -22.85
C LEU A 79 -28.81 -26.54 -22.97
N SER A 80 -28.87 -25.38 -23.61
CA SER A 80 -30.14 -24.75 -24.00
C SER A 80 -30.87 -25.58 -25.07
N ALA A 81 -32.19 -25.41 -25.18
CA ALA A 81 -32.98 -26.06 -26.22
C ALA A 81 -32.46 -25.73 -27.64
N GLU A 82 -31.96 -24.52 -27.86
CA GLU A 82 -31.37 -24.10 -29.14
C GLU A 82 -30.00 -24.77 -29.40
N GLU A 83 -29.20 -24.98 -28.34
CA GLU A 83 -27.90 -25.68 -28.43
C GLU A 83 -28.10 -27.17 -28.68
N GLU A 84 -29.18 -27.75 -28.14
CA GLU A 84 -29.50 -29.16 -28.32
C GLU A 84 -29.88 -29.49 -29.77
N VAL A 85 -30.63 -28.60 -30.45
CA VAL A 85 -30.94 -28.74 -31.88
C VAL A 85 -29.66 -28.75 -32.71
N ALA A 86 -28.78 -27.78 -32.46
CA ALA A 86 -27.50 -27.70 -33.15
C ALA A 86 -26.65 -28.96 -32.92
N ILE A 87 -26.53 -29.44 -31.67
CA ILE A 87 -25.75 -30.64 -31.34
C ILE A 87 -26.37 -31.92 -31.90
N SER A 88 -27.69 -32.06 -31.94
CA SER A 88 -28.33 -33.28 -32.43
C SER A 88 -27.89 -33.61 -33.85
N ALA A 89 -27.71 -32.61 -34.73
CA ALA A 89 -27.18 -32.80 -36.07
C ALA A 89 -25.75 -33.39 -36.08
N PHE A 90 -24.88 -32.95 -35.16
CA PHE A 90 -23.52 -33.49 -35.02
C PHE A 90 -23.49 -34.89 -34.37
N VAL A 91 -24.46 -35.21 -33.51
CA VAL A 91 -24.62 -36.57 -32.96
C VAL A 91 -25.11 -37.52 -34.05
N ASP A 92 -26.09 -37.11 -34.85
CA ASP A 92 -26.61 -37.88 -35.99
C ASP A 92 -25.54 -38.10 -37.06
N ALA A 93 -24.69 -37.09 -37.30
CA ALA A 93 -23.52 -37.19 -38.16
C ALA A 93 -22.35 -37.99 -37.56
N SER A 94 -22.51 -38.55 -36.35
CA SER A 94 -21.47 -39.31 -35.61
C SER A 94 -20.18 -38.53 -35.31
N LEU A 95 -20.23 -37.20 -35.34
CA LEU A 95 -19.12 -36.29 -35.00
C LEU A 95 -19.04 -36.04 -33.49
N LEU A 96 -20.18 -36.18 -32.79
CA LEU A 96 -20.27 -36.19 -31.34
C LEU A 96 -20.75 -37.56 -30.86
N VAL A 97 -20.11 -38.08 -29.81
CA VAL A 97 -20.52 -39.34 -29.17
C VAL A 97 -21.25 -39.00 -27.89
N GLY A 98 -22.53 -39.36 -27.85
CA GLY A 98 -23.29 -39.42 -26.61
C GLY A 98 -23.03 -40.74 -25.90
N ASP A 99 -22.71 -40.72 -24.60
CA ASP A 99 -22.64 -41.94 -23.80
C ASP A 99 -24.08 -42.41 -23.50
N GLN A 100 -24.61 -43.31 -24.34
CA GLN A 100 -25.86 -44.02 -24.05
C GLN A 100 -25.54 -45.22 -23.16
N SER A 101 -25.08 -44.97 -21.94
CA SER A 101 -24.96 -46.05 -20.96
C SER A 101 -26.38 -46.49 -20.57
N PRO A 102 -26.79 -47.76 -20.77
CA PRO A 102 -28.15 -48.23 -20.54
C PRO A 102 -28.60 -48.17 -19.06
N ALA A 103 -27.71 -47.77 -18.15
CA ALA A 103 -27.98 -47.56 -16.73
C ALA A 103 -28.12 -46.07 -16.33
N ALA A 104 -27.79 -45.13 -17.21
CA ALA A 104 -27.97 -43.70 -16.96
C ALA A 104 -29.34 -43.27 -17.49
N ALA A 105 -30.15 -42.64 -16.63
CA ALA A 105 -31.38 -41.96 -17.08
C ALA A 105 -31.02 -40.96 -18.19
N ALA A 106 -31.95 -40.69 -19.12
CA ALA A 106 -31.74 -39.74 -20.22
C ALA A 106 -31.22 -38.35 -19.77
N GLU A 107 -31.42 -38.01 -18.49
CA GLU A 107 -30.95 -36.79 -17.83
C GLU A 107 -29.43 -36.72 -17.60
N ASP A 108 -28.70 -37.84 -17.60
CA ASP A 108 -27.25 -37.90 -17.33
C ASP A 108 -26.40 -38.21 -18.58
N ALA A 109 -27.02 -38.19 -19.77
CA ALA A 109 -26.30 -38.41 -21.03
C ALA A 109 -25.16 -37.39 -21.19
N THR A 110 -23.92 -37.86 -21.34
CA THR A 110 -22.76 -37.00 -21.59
C THR A 110 -22.44 -36.96 -23.08
N ILE A 111 -22.01 -35.79 -23.56
CA ILE A 111 -21.60 -35.58 -24.94
C ILE A 111 -20.11 -35.27 -24.96
N ARG A 112 -19.39 -35.89 -25.91
CA ARG A 112 -17.99 -35.61 -26.19
C ARG A 112 -17.73 -35.57 -27.68
N VAL A 113 -16.67 -34.87 -28.08
CA VAL A 113 -16.17 -34.94 -29.46
C VAL A 113 -15.76 -36.38 -29.77
N ALA A 114 -16.23 -36.89 -30.92
CA ALA A 114 -15.96 -38.26 -31.33
C ALA A 114 -14.46 -38.48 -31.49
N HIS A 115 -13.78 -37.51 -32.11
CA HIS A 115 -12.36 -37.58 -32.44
C HIS A 115 -11.64 -36.24 -32.26
N GLU A 116 -10.48 -36.27 -31.58
CA GLU A 116 -9.54 -35.15 -31.44
C GLU A 116 -9.09 -34.52 -32.77
N ALA A 117 -9.11 -35.26 -33.89
CA ALA A 117 -8.77 -34.70 -35.20
C ALA A 117 -9.64 -33.49 -35.58
N LEU A 118 -10.90 -33.44 -35.13
CA LEU A 118 -11.78 -32.28 -35.33
C LEU A 118 -11.25 -31.02 -34.64
N LEU A 119 -10.60 -31.16 -33.48
CA LEU A 119 -10.08 -30.04 -32.70
C LEU A 119 -8.86 -29.38 -33.35
N HIS A 120 -8.14 -30.11 -34.20
CA HIS A 120 -6.87 -29.67 -34.78
C HIS A 120 -6.94 -29.36 -36.28
N GLN A 121 -7.91 -29.92 -37.00
CA GLN A 121 -7.88 -29.93 -38.47
C GLN A 121 -9.15 -29.40 -39.13
N TRP A 122 -10.23 -29.14 -38.39
CA TRP A 122 -11.45 -28.58 -38.96
C TRP A 122 -11.42 -27.05 -38.90
N PRO A 123 -11.27 -26.33 -40.03
CA PRO A 123 -10.97 -24.89 -40.03
C PRO A 123 -11.96 -24.02 -39.25
N PRO A 124 -13.29 -24.18 -39.37
CA PRO A 124 -14.25 -23.36 -38.61
C PRO A 124 -14.09 -23.46 -37.10
N LEU A 125 -13.70 -24.64 -36.59
CA LEU A 125 -13.47 -24.84 -35.15
C LEU A 125 -12.07 -24.37 -34.75
N CYS A 126 -11.05 -24.57 -35.59
CA CYS A 126 -9.72 -24.04 -35.33
C CYS A 126 -9.75 -22.50 -35.23
N ASP A 127 -10.40 -21.82 -36.16
CA ASP A 127 -10.56 -20.36 -36.15
C ASP A 127 -11.31 -19.90 -34.89
N ALA A 128 -12.39 -20.60 -34.53
CA ALA A 128 -13.16 -20.29 -33.33
C ALA A 128 -12.36 -20.53 -32.03
N ILE A 129 -11.49 -21.55 -32.01
CA ILE A 129 -10.57 -21.84 -30.89
C ILE A 129 -9.51 -20.75 -30.79
N GLU A 130 -8.94 -20.31 -31.90
CA GLU A 130 -7.93 -19.25 -31.95
C GLU A 130 -8.52 -17.93 -31.44
N ASP A 131 -9.71 -17.57 -31.92
CA ASP A 131 -10.45 -16.37 -31.48
C ASP A 131 -10.79 -16.41 -29.98
N SER A 132 -11.06 -17.61 -29.46
CA SER A 132 -11.47 -17.82 -28.06
C SER A 132 -10.35 -18.34 -27.15
N TRP A 133 -9.09 -18.35 -27.60
CA TRP A 133 -8.00 -19.05 -26.92
C TRP A 133 -7.83 -18.60 -25.48
N LEU A 134 -7.74 -17.28 -25.26
CA LEU A 134 -7.55 -16.70 -23.92
C LEU A 134 -8.72 -17.06 -22.98
N LYS A 135 -9.93 -17.10 -23.52
CA LYS A 135 -11.13 -17.47 -22.77
C LYS A 135 -11.09 -18.94 -22.35
N LEU A 136 -10.73 -19.84 -23.27
CA LEU A 136 -10.60 -21.27 -22.99
C LEU A 136 -9.49 -21.55 -21.97
N GLN A 137 -8.38 -20.81 -22.06
CA GLN A 137 -7.28 -20.94 -21.12
C GLN A 137 -7.69 -20.51 -19.70
N LEU A 138 -8.34 -19.35 -19.55
CA LEU A 138 -8.82 -18.88 -18.25
C LEU A 138 -9.83 -19.83 -17.62
N ARG A 139 -10.77 -20.36 -18.44
CA ARG A 139 -11.73 -21.37 -17.98
C ARG A 139 -11.04 -22.64 -17.50
N SER A 140 -10.11 -23.18 -18.31
CA SER A 140 -9.40 -24.43 -17.99
C SER A 140 -8.53 -24.27 -16.74
N ASP A 141 -7.86 -23.13 -16.59
CA ASP A 141 -7.09 -22.79 -15.40
C ASP A 141 -7.96 -22.75 -14.14
N LEU A 142 -9.16 -22.16 -14.24
CA LEU A 142 -10.10 -22.07 -13.13
C LEU A 142 -10.68 -23.43 -12.74
N GLU A 143 -11.07 -24.25 -13.72
CA GLU A 143 -11.56 -25.63 -13.50
C GLU A 143 -10.49 -26.47 -12.77
N ARG A 144 -9.23 -26.39 -13.22
CA ARG A 144 -8.11 -27.06 -12.54
C ARG A 144 -7.93 -26.56 -11.11
N LEU A 145 -7.88 -25.25 -10.89
CA LEU A 145 -7.70 -24.67 -9.56
C LEU A 145 -8.82 -25.05 -8.59
N ALA A 146 -10.06 -25.08 -9.09
CA ALA A 146 -11.23 -25.50 -8.32
C ALA A 146 -11.15 -26.99 -7.96
N ALA A 147 -10.72 -27.84 -8.90
CA ALA A 147 -10.49 -29.27 -8.68
C ALA A 147 -9.37 -29.52 -7.65
N ASP A 148 -8.24 -28.83 -7.77
CA ASP A 148 -7.12 -28.92 -6.82
C ASP A 148 -7.53 -28.46 -5.41
N TRP A 149 -8.33 -27.40 -5.34
CA TRP A 149 -8.91 -26.92 -4.09
C TRP A 149 -9.86 -27.94 -3.47
N GLN A 150 -10.71 -28.61 -4.26
CA GLN A 150 -11.57 -29.68 -3.77
C GLN A 150 -10.75 -30.88 -3.28
N GLN A 151 -9.74 -31.30 -4.05
CA GLN A 151 -8.89 -32.45 -3.72
C GLN A 151 -8.05 -32.20 -2.47
N SER A 152 -7.62 -30.96 -2.24
CA SER A 152 -6.93 -30.53 -1.02
C SER A 152 -7.85 -30.34 0.20
N ARG A 153 -9.10 -30.82 0.15
CA ARG A 153 -10.14 -30.66 1.18
C ARG A 153 -10.46 -29.20 1.48
N ARG A 154 -10.52 -28.37 0.44
CA ARG A 154 -10.91 -26.96 0.49
C ARG A 154 -9.95 -26.08 1.32
N ASN A 155 -8.66 -26.32 1.18
CA ASN A 155 -7.64 -25.57 1.92
C ASN A 155 -7.55 -24.11 1.43
N GLU A 156 -7.51 -23.16 2.38
CA GLU A 156 -7.40 -21.71 2.10
C GLU A 156 -6.11 -21.31 1.36
N SER A 157 -5.07 -22.16 1.35
CA SER A 157 -3.83 -21.90 0.64
C SER A 157 -3.97 -21.91 -0.89
N TYR A 158 -4.98 -22.62 -1.42
CA TYR A 158 -5.24 -22.73 -2.85
C TYR A 158 -6.19 -21.64 -3.37
N LEU A 159 -6.82 -20.89 -2.47
CA LEU A 159 -7.72 -19.80 -2.84
C LEU A 159 -6.95 -18.65 -3.52
N LEU A 160 -7.59 -18.07 -4.54
CA LEU A 160 -7.01 -16.98 -5.31
C LEU A 160 -6.94 -15.69 -4.50
N ARG A 161 -5.89 -14.88 -4.74
CA ARG A 161 -5.67 -13.59 -4.08
C ARG A 161 -5.23 -12.51 -5.06
N GLY A 162 -5.60 -11.27 -4.75
CA GLY A 162 -5.21 -10.08 -5.50
C GLY A 162 -5.60 -10.17 -6.99
N ARG A 163 -4.67 -9.79 -7.86
CA ARG A 163 -4.92 -9.63 -9.31
C ARG A 163 -5.51 -10.86 -9.99
N ARG A 164 -5.10 -12.09 -9.61
CA ARG A 164 -5.62 -13.32 -10.23
C ARG A 164 -7.09 -13.53 -9.92
N LEU A 165 -7.51 -13.23 -8.68
CA LEU A 165 -8.92 -13.30 -8.29
C LEU A 165 -9.74 -12.25 -9.06
N ASP A 166 -9.22 -11.03 -9.18
CA ASP A 166 -9.89 -9.95 -9.92
C ASP A 166 -10.11 -10.31 -11.40
N GLN A 167 -9.08 -10.87 -12.04
CA GLN A 167 -9.16 -11.33 -13.43
C GLN A 167 -10.21 -12.43 -13.62
N MET A 168 -10.23 -13.44 -12.73
CA MET A 168 -11.20 -14.54 -12.80
C MET A 168 -12.62 -14.08 -12.51
N ASN A 169 -12.81 -13.16 -11.56
CA ASN A 169 -14.12 -12.56 -11.28
C ASN A 169 -14.63 -11.72 -12.44
N GLN A 170 -13.76 -10.95 -13.10
CA GLN A 170 -14.13 -10.17 -14.28
C GLN A 170 -14.58 -11.08 -15.42
N TRP A 171 -13.83 -12.16 -15.67
CA TRP A 171 -14.18 -13.16 -16.67
C TRP A 171 -15.52 -13.85 -16.35
N ALA A 172 -15.72 -14.25 -15.10
CA ALA A 172 -16.96 -14.87 -14.61
C ALA A 172 -18.19 -13.97 -14.79
N THR A 173 -18.02 -12.66 -14.59
CA THR A 173 -19.09 -11.67 -14.78
C THR A 173 -19.46 -11.49 -16.25
N GLN A 174 -18.48 -11.60 -17.15
CA GLN A 174 -18.69 -11.47 -18.61
C GLN A 174 -19.33 -12.72 -19.22
N HIS A 175 -19.19 -13.88 -18.59
CA HIS A 175 -19.67 -15.18 -19.11
C HIS A 175 -20.56 -15.91 -18.09
N PRO A 176 -21.74 -15.34 -17.74
CA PRO A 176 -22.65 -15.96 -16.80
C PRO A 176 -23.14 -17.31 -17.36
N GLY A 177 -22.92 -18.40 -16.62
CA GLY A 177 -23.38 -19.74 -16.96
C GLY A 177 -22.34 -20.67 -17.61
N GLU A 178 -21.13 -20.21 -17.90
CA GLU A 178 -20.04 -21.10 -18.35
C GLU A 178 -19.29 -21.78 -17.19
N LEU A 179 -19.54 -21.33 -15.96
CA LEU A 179 -18.94 -21.86 -14.73
C LEU A 179 -19.81 -22.96 -14.14
N GLY A 180 -19.20 -24.09 -13.79
CA GLY A 180 -19.83 -25.10 -12.98
C GLY A 180 -20.02 -24.67 -11.52
N PRO A 181 -20.75 -25.47 -10.73
CA PRO A 181 -21.05 -25.13 -9.33
C PRO A 181 -19.80 -25.11 -8.45
N LEU A 182 -18.79 -25.94 -8.76
CA LEU A 182 -17.55 -26.01 -8.00
C LEU A 182 -16.70 -24.76 -8.21
N GLU A 183 -16.59 -24.28 -9.45
CA GLU A 183 -15.84 -23.09 -9.81
C GLU A 183 -16.47 -21.83 -9.19
N GLN A 184 -17.80 -21.77 -9.17
CA GLN A 184 -18.54 -20.70 -8.47
C GLN A 184 -18.23 -20.71 -6.97
N GLU A 185 -18.31 -21.88 -6.32
CA GLU A 185 -18.00 -22.02 -4.90
C GLU A 185 -16.54 -21.63 -4.59
N PHE A 186 -15.60 -22.00 -5.47
CA PHE A 186 -14.19 -21.63 -5.35
C PHE A 186 -13.95 -20.11 -5.45
N LEU A 187 -14.63 -19.42 -6.38
CA LEU A 187 -14.54 -17.96 -6.52
C LEU A 187 -15.16 -17.24 -5.33
N GLU A 188 -16.31 -17.72 -4.83
CA GLU A 188 -16.96 -17.19 -3.64
C GLU A 188 -16.07 -17.35 -2.40
N ALA A 189 -15.48 -18.53 -2.20
CA ALA A 189 -14.54 -18.78 -1.11
C ALA A 189 -13.30 -17.88 -1.21
N SER A 190 -12.76 -17.70 -2.42
CA SER A 190 -11.60 -16.82 -2.67
C SER A 190 -11.95 -15.35 -2.38
N GLY A 191 -13.13 -14.88 -2.78
CA GLY A 191 -13.64 -13.55 -2.45
C GLY A 191 -13.87 -13.34 -0.95
N GLY A 192 -14.42 -14.35 -0.28
CA GLY A 192 -14.60 -14.36 1.18
C GLY A 192 -13.27 -14.26 1.94
N LEU A 193 -12.21 -14.92 1.45
CA LEU A 193 -10.87 -14.79 2.03
C LEU A 193 -10.30 -13.38 1.83
N ALA A 194 -10.37 -12.85 0.60
CA ALA A 194 -9.84 -11.54 0.26
C ALA A 194 -10.48 -10.42 1.10
N THR A 195 -11.80 -10.48 1.31
CA THR A 195 -12.52 -9.53 2.16
C THR A 195 -12.07 -9.60 3.63
N ARG A 196 -11.89 -10.81 4.18
CA ARG A 196 -11.37 -11.01 5.56
C ARG A 196 -9.95 -10.48 5.74
N GLU A 197 -9.05 -10.69 4.79
CA GLU A 197 -7.69 -10.17 4.83
C GLU A 197 -7.68 -8.63 4.80
N LEU A 198 -8.53 -8.03 3.96
CA LEU A 198 -8.70 -6.58 3.88
C LEU A 198 -9.25 -6.01 5.20
N GLU A 199 -10.18 -6.70 5.85
CA GLU A 199 -10.67 -6.30 7.16
C GLU A 199 -9.60 -6.41 8.25
N ALA A 200 -8.81 -7.49 8.25
CA ALA A 200 -7.75 -7.70 9.24
C ALA A 200 -6.69 -6.60 9.16
N THR A 201 -6.27 -6.23 7.94
CA THR A 201 -5.32 -5.13 7.72
C THR A 201 -5.90 -3.77 8.14
N ARG A 202 -7.18 -3.51 7.83
CA ARG A 202 -7.88 -2.29 8.29
C ARG A 202 -7.97 -2.20 9.82
N ARG A 203 -8.27 -3.31 10.51
CA ARG A 203 -8.33 -3.36 11.99
C ARG A 203 -6.96 -3.06 12.61
N ARG A 204 -5.89 -3.65 12.09
CA ARG A 204 -4.51 -3.38 12.54
C ARG A 204 -4.13 -1.91 12.37
N ASN A 205 -4.41 -1.33 11.20
CA ASN A 205 -4.09 0.07 10.93
C ASN A 205 -4.92 1.03 11.80
N ARG A 206 -6.19 0.73 12.07
CA ARG A 206 -7.00 1.53 13.01
C ARG A 206 -6.39 1.53 14.41
N ARG A 207 -5.99 0.36 14.94
CA ARG A 207 -5.31 0.25 16.24
C ARG A 207 -4.00 1.03 16.28
N LEU A 208 -3.18 0.94 15.23
CA LEU A 208 -1.92 1.71 15.16
C LEU A 208 -2.18 3.22 15.11
N ARG A 209 -3.19 3.68 14.36
CA ARG A 209 -3.57 5.09 14.31
C ARG A 209 -4.09 5.61 15.65
N THR A 210 -4.89 4.82 16.37
CA THR A 210 -5.37 5.23 17.71
C THR A 210 -4.22 5.31 18.71
N LEU A 211 -3.27 4.36 18.66
CA LEU A 211 -2.08 4.40 19.54
C LEU A 211 -1.16 5.58 19.19
N ALA A 212 -0.90 5.82 17.90
CA ALA A 212 -0.11 6.96 17.46
C ALA A 212 -0.77 8.30 17.83
N GLY A 213 -2.09 8.42 17.67
CA GLY A 213 -2.86 9.59 18.09
C GLY A 213 -2.79 9.82 19.61
N GLY A 214 -2.91 8.77 20.42
CA GLY A 214 -2.74 8.85 21.87
C GLY A 214 -1.34 9.28 22.29
N LEU A 215 -0.30 8.72 21.66
CA LEU A 215 1.09 9.10 21.92
C LEU A 215 1.39 10.55 21.53
N ALA A 216 0.87 11.01 20.39
CA ALA A 216 1.00 12.40 19.96
C ALA A 216 0.30 13.36 20.94
N LEU A 217 -0.90 13.02 21.43
CA LEU A 217 -1.60 13.81 22.44
C LEU A 217 -0.81 13.89 23.75
N LEU A 218 -0.27 12.77 24.23
CA LEU A 218 0.58 12.74 25.42
C LEU A 218 1.82 13.62 25.27
N LEU A 219 2.45 13.61 24.09
CA LEU A 219 3.62 14.44 23.81
C LEU A 219 3.26 15.94 23.81
N VAL A 220 2.10 16.32 23.25
CA VAL A 220 1.61 17.71 23.30
C VAL A 220 1.34 18.15 24.74
N VAL A 221 0.68 17.32 25.55
CA VAL A 221 0.43 17.61 26.96
C VAL A 221 1.75 17.76 27.73
N ALA A 222 2.71 16.87 27.51
CA ALA A 222 4.03 16.94 28.15
C ALA A 222 4.79 18.22 27.77
N LEU A 223 4.75 18.62 26.49
CA LEU A 223 5.33 19.89 26.04
C LEU A 223 4.64 21.09 26.69
N LEU A 224 3.32 21.09 26.77
CA LEU A 224 2.54 22.16 27.39
C LEU A 224 2.88 22.30 28.88
N VAL A 225 2.95 21.18 29.61
CA VAL A 225 3.38 21.15 31.01
C VAL A 225 4.82 21.66 31.16
N SER A 226 5.73 21.27 30.27
CA SER A 226 7.12 21.73 30.27
C SER A 226 7.22 23.24 30.11
N VAL A 227 6.46 23.83 29.17
CA VAL A 227 6.42 25.28 28.94
C VAL A 227 5.88 26.01 30.18
N LEU A 228 4.77 25.52 30.76
CA LEU A 228 4.21 26.10 31.99
C LEU A 228 5.20 26.04 33.16
N ALA A 229 5.91 24.92 33.32
CA ALA A 229 6.91 24.74 34.37
C ALA A 229 8.10 25.70 34.22
N VAL A 230 8.55 25.96 32.99
CA VAL A 230 9.63 26.93 32.73
C VAL A 230 9.17 28.35 33.04
N ASN A 231 7.94 28.72 32.67
CA ASN A 231 7.40 30.05 32.98
C ASN A 231 7.24 30.26 34.49
N ALA A 232 6.64 29.30 35.20
CA ALA A 232 6.50 29.35 36.66
C ALA A 232 7.88 29.43 37.35
N ARG A 233 8.89 28.70 36.84
CA ARG A 233 10.26 28.78 37.37
C ARG A 233 10.90 30.15 37.14
N ARG A 234 10.66 30.78 35.99
CA ARG A 234 11.16 32.13 35.69
C ARG A 234 10.55 33.17 36.64
N GLU A 235 9.25 33.09 36.88
CA GLU A 235 8.54 33.98 37.83
C GLU A 235 9.08 33.81 39.26
N ALA A 236 9.23 32.57 39.73
CA ALA A 236 9.79 32.29 41.06
C ALA A 236 11.23 32.81 41.21
N GLN A 237 12.05 32.70 40.16
CA GLN A 237 13.41 33.24 40.15
C GLN A 237 13.43 34.78 40.18
N ALA A 238 12.50 35.43 39.46
CA ALA A 238 12.37 36.89 39.50
C ALA A 238 12.00 37.37 40.91
N GLN A 239 11.03 36.71 41.56
CA GLN A 239 10.64 37.02 42.94
C GLN A 239 11.80 36.84 43.93
N SER A 240 12.57 35.75 43.81
CA SER A 240 13.75 35.50 44.65
C SER A 240 14.83 36.57 44.46
N ARG A 241 15.11 36.98 43.22
CA ARG A 241 16.08 38.05 42.92
C ARG A 241 15.65 39.39 43.50
N LEU A 242 14.37 39.73 43.42
CA LEU A 242 13.81 40.94 44.02
C LEU A 242 13.91 40.92 45.55
N ALA A 243 13.64 39.77 46.18
CA ALA A 243 13.78 39.61 47.63
C ALA A 243 15.24 39.81 48.08
N LEU A 244 16.21 39.22 47.36
CA LEU A 244 17.65 39.40 47.62
C LEU A 244 18.08 40.85 47.41
N SER A 245 17.62 41.50 46.34
CA SER A 245 17.87 42.93 46.09
C SER A 245 17.41 43.78 47.27
N ARG A 246 16.17 43.60 47.75
CA ARG A 246 15.65 44.31 48.94
C ARG A 246 16.45 44.04 50.21
N GLN A 247 16.91 42.81 50.42
CA GLN A 247 17.76 42.47 51.56
C GLN A 247 19.09 43.24 51.52
N VAL A 248 19.79 43.21 50.38
CA VAL A 248 21.07 43.90 50.19
C VAL A 248 20.88 45.43 50.26
N ALA A 249 19.76 45.95 49.76
CA ALA A 249 19.40 47.36 49.92
C ALA A 249 19.28 47.77 51.39
N GLY A 250 18.63 46.94 52.23
CA GLY A 250 18.52 47.17 53.67
C GLY A 250 19.87 47.09 54.38
N GLU A 251 20.75 46.18 53.95
CA GLU A 251 22.13 46.09 54.47
C GLU A 251 22.94 47.36 54.14
N ALA A 252 22.80 47.88 52.91
CA ALA A 252 23.41 49.14 52.51
C ALA A 252 22.95 50.32 53.39
N GLU A 253 21.67 50.36 53.75
CA GLU A 253 21.12 51.38 54.66
C GLU A 253 21.70 51.31 56.07
N GLN A 254 21.97 50.11 56.59
CA GLN A 254 22.60 49.95 57.89
C GLN A 254 24.07 50.38 57.88
N LEU A 255 24.79 50.09 56.79
CA LEU A 255 26.21 50.37 56.66
C LEU A 255 26.53 51.84 56.36
N VAL A 256 25.54 52.63 55.92
CA VAL A 256 25.75 54.01 55.43
C VAL A 256 26.49 54.93 56.42
N ASN A 257 26.28 54.74 57.73
CA ASN A 257 26.91 55.57 58.76
C ASN A 257 28.22 55.01 59.29
N THR A 258 28.46 53.70 59.16
CA THR A 258 29.64 53.02 59.71
C THR A 258 30.73 52.76 58.67
N ARG A 259 30.34 52.42 57.44
CA ARG A 259 31.23 52.01 56.35
C ARG A 259 30.62 52.43 55.00
N PRO A 260 30.78 53.70 54.61
CA PRO A 260 30.09 54.26 53.44
C PRO A 260 30.51 53.59 52.12
N ASP A 261 31.78 53.22 51.96
CA ASP A 261 32.26 52.57 50.73
C ASP A 261 31.58 51.21 50.49
N THR A 262 31.40 50.41 51.55
CA THR A 262 30.68 49.13 51.46
C THR A 262 29.19 49.32 51.24
N ALA A 263 28.60 50.41 51.77
CA ALA A 263 27.21 50.75 51.54
C ALA A 263 26.94 51.09 50.06
N ILE A 264 27.87 51.78 49.40
CA ILE A 264 27.79 52.06 47.95
C ILE A 264 27.84 50.75 47.15
N LEU A 265 28.79 49.85 47.45
CA LEU A 265 28.91 48.57 46.76
C LEU A 265 27.66 47.69 46.95
N ALA A 266 27.15 47.57 48.18
CA ALA A 266 25.92 46.83 48.46
C ALA A 266 24.71 47.47 47.75
N GLY A 267 24.59 48.80 47.76
CA GLY A 267 23.53 49.50 47.05
C GLY A 267 23.57 49.26 45.52
N LEU A 268 24.76 49.30 44.91
CA LEU A 268 24.94 48.99 43.49
C LEU A 268 24.67 47.51 43.18
N GLN A 269 25.03 46.60 44.08
CA GLN A 269 24.72 45.18 43.96
C GLN A 269 23.21 44.91 44.05
N SER A 270 22.50 45.61 44.93
CA SER A 270 21.04 45.55 44.99
C SER A 270 20.40 45.96 43.65
N LEU A 271 20.86 47.06 43.06
CA LEU A 271 20.37 47.53 41.76
C LEU A 271 20.70 46.55 40.62
N SER A 272 21.88 45.92 40.65
CA SER A 272 22.23 44.93 39.62
C SER A 272 21.40 43.66 39.70
N LEU A 273 21.02 43.22 40.91
CA LEU A 273 20.14 42.06 41.13
C LEU A 273 18.70 42.30 40.65
N ALA A 274 18.24 43.55 40.66
CA ALA A 274 16.91 43.94 40.21
C ALA A 274 16.93 44.73 38.90
N ARG A 275 18.01 44.70 38.12
CA ARG A 275 18.22 45.53 36.92
C ARG A 275 17.09 45.47 35.90
N ASP A 276 16.44 44.31 35.77
CA ASP A 276 15.36 44.08 34.81
C ASP A 276 13.98 44.56 35.33
N HIS A 277 13.92 45.09 36.54
CA HIS A 277 12.70 45.57 37.19
C HIS A 277 12.93 47.02 37.66
N GLU A 278 11.89 47.86 37.66
CA GLU A 278 11.96 49.22 38.21
C GLU A 278 12.11 49.17 39.74
N ALA A 279 13.30 48.82 40.21
CA ALA A 279 13.65 48.91 41.62
C ALA A 279 14.07 50.34 41.95
N ALA A 280 13.38 50.94 42.91
CA ALA A 280 13.80 52.22 43.45
C ALA A 280 15.20 52.08 44.09
N PRO A 281 16.13 53.02 43.82
CA PRO A 281 17.45 53.01 44.46
C PRO A 281 17.32 53.06 45.98
N SER A 282 18.17 52.30 46.69
CA SER A 282 18.12 52.27 48.15
C SER A 282 18.44 53.65 48.72
N SER A 283 17.75 54.04 49.80
CA SER A 283 17.99 55.34 50.42
C SER A 283 19.43 55.44 50.97
N GLY A 284 19.99 54.29 51.38
CA GLY A 284 21.38 54.12 51.78
C GLY A 284 22.37 54.42 50.65
N LEU A 285 22.09 53.98 49.43
CA LEU A 285 22.93 54.31 48.26
C LEU A 285 22.85 55.79 47.91
N ILE A 286 21.63 56.36 47.88
CA ILE A 286 21.45 57.79 47.60
C ILE A 286 22.18 58.62 48.65
N THR A 287 22.03 58.28 49.93
CA THR A 287 22.67 58.98 51.04
C THR A 287 24.18 58.81 51.03
N ALA A 288 24.69 57.60 50.75
CA ALA A 288 26.12 57.35 50.64
C ALA A 288 26.73 58.15 49.49
N LEU A 289 26.07 58.18 48.32
CA LEU A 289 26.49 58.96 47.15
C LEU A 289 26.39 60.48 47.40
N ALA A 290 25.35 60.94 48.07
CA ALA A 290 25.18 62.36 48.43
C ALA A 290 26.19 62.81 49.50
N ARG A 291 26.66 61.88 50.36
CA ARG A 291 27.74 62.09 51.33
C ARG A 291 29.14 61.83 50.76
N VAL A 292 29.31 61.69 49.44
CA VAL A 292 30.64 61.63 48.79
C VAL A 292 31.31 63.01 48.87
N THR A 293 31.66 63.40 50.09
CA THR A 293 32.72 64.34 50.43
C THR A 293 33.84 63.54 51.09
N HIS A 294 34.34 62.52 50.39
CA HIS A 294 35.64 61.94 50.68
C HIS A 294 36.41 61.86 49.38
N ALA A 295 37.20 62.91 49.14
CA ALA A 295 38.49 62.73 48.49
C ALA A 295 39.21 61.61 49.25
N SER A 296 39.21 60.40 48.68
CA SER A 296 39.88 59.24 49.29
C SER A 296 41.38 59.48 49.49
N GLN A 297 41.93 60.54 48.92
CA GLN A 297 43.22 61.11 49.27
C GLN A 297 43.25 62.60 48.94
N GLN A 298 43.42 63.46 49.94
CA GLN A 298 43.75 64.87 49.70
C GLN A 298 45.25 64.94 49.41
N LEU A 299 45.61 65.18 48.14
CA LEU A 299 46.99 65.36 47.71
C LEU A 299 47.46 66.78 48.08
N ALA A 300 47.63 67.00 49.39
CA ALA A 300 48.07 68.26 49.95
C ALA A 300 49.56 68.46 49.67
N GLY A 301 49.87 69.33 48.72
CA GLY A 301 51.25 69.59 48.34
C GLY A 301 51.44 70.91 47.62
N HIS A 302 50.54 71.25 46.71
CA HIS A 302 50.62 72.53 46.02
C HIS A 302 50.18 73.69 46.91
N ALA A 303 50.92 74.79 46.86
CA ALA A 303 50.65 76.01 47.61
C ALA A 303 49.82 77.03 46.80
N GLY A 304 49.54 76.73 45.52
CA GLY A 304 48.75 77.55 44.62
C GLY A 304 47.73 76.73 43.81
N ALA A 305 46.91 77.41 43.02
CA ALA A 305 45.89 76.76 42.19
C ALA A 305 46.51 75.73 41.24
N VAL A 306 45.98 74.51 41.21
CA VAL A 306 46.42 73.46 40.29
C VAL A 306 45.75 73.69 38.94
N TYR A 307 46.54 73.88 37.88
CA TYR A 307 46.05 74.16 36.53
C TYR A 307 46.13 72.97 35.58
N GLY A 308 46.93 71.95 35.90
CA GLY A 308 47.13 70.79 35.04
C GLY A 308 47.16 69.49 35.84
N VAL A 309 46.56 68.45 35.27
CA VAL A 309 46.57 67.09 35.81
C VAL A 309 46.71 66.07 34.68
N ALA A 310 47.55 65.06 34.86
CA ALA A 310 47.71 63.97 33.90
C ALA A 310 48.01 62.65 34.62
N PHE A 311 47.29 61.60 34.26
CA PHE A 311 47.55 60.24 34.75
C PHE A 311 48.48 59.49 33.81
N SER A 312 49.30 58.60 34.37
CA SER A 312 50.00 57.58 33.59
C SER A 312 49.00 56.61 32.96
N ARG A 313 49.36 55.99 31.83
CA ARG A 313 48.47 55.05 31.11
C ARG A 313 48.04 53.84 31.93
N ASP A 314 48.83 53.44 32.91
CA ASP A 314 48.53 52.35 33.84
C ASP A 314 47.76 52.82 35.09
N GLY A 315 47.50 54.13 35.23
CA GLY A 315 46.73 54.73 36.31
C GLY A 315 47.43 54.76 37.66
N ARG A 316 48.74 54.42 37.72
CA ARG A 316 49.50 54.31 38.97
C ARG A 316 50.25 55.58 39.38
N LEU A 317 50.49 56.50 38.44
CA LEU A 317 51.16 57.77 38.69
C LEU A 317 50.27 58.93 38.25
N LEU A 318 50.29 60.01 39.02
CA LEU A 318 49.58 61.24 38.74
C LEU A 318 50.54 62.42 38.74
N ALA A 319 50.59 63.18 37.66
CA ALA A 319 51.33 64.44 37.59
C ALA A 319 50.36 65.62 37.78
N THR A 320 50.72 66.57 38.64
CA THR A 320 49.97 67.81 38.90
C THR A 320 50.86 69.04 38.68
N ALA A 321 50.31 70.08 38.05
CA ALA A 321 50.98 71.35 37.77
C ALA A 321 50.25 72.51 38.45
N SER A 322 50.94 73.35 39.20
CA SER A 322 50.33 74.44 39.98
C SER A 322 50.89 75.82 39.68
N GLN A 323 50.08 76.83 39.99
CA GLN A 323 50.44 78.25 40.02
C GLN A 323 51.63 78.54 40.95
N ASP A 324 51.92 77.67 41.92
CA ASP A 324 53.10 77.79 42.78
C ASP A 324 54.44 77.58 42.05
N GLY A 325 54.40 77.32 40.74
CA GLY A 325 55.58 77.13 39.90
C GLY A 325 56.16 75.72 39.97
N THR A 326 55.47 74.78 40.64
CA THR A 326 55.95 73.41 40.81
C THR A 326 55.10 72.40 40.06
N LEU A 327 55.76 71.30 39.69
CA LEU A 327 55.14 70.05 39.23
C LEU A 327 55.35 69.01 40.33
N ARG A 328 54.30 68.25 40.66
CA ARG A 328 54.37 67.13 41.61
C ARG A 328 53.90 65.84 40.95
N LEU A 329 54.53 64.74 41.35
CA LEU A 329 54.16 63.38 40.98
C LEU A 329 53.69 62.66 42.24
N TRP A 330 52.58 61.95 42.11
CA TRP A 330 51.95 61.13 43.14
C TRP A 330 51.87 59.68 42.68
#